data_AF-A0A8I1R9T8-F1
#
_entry.id   AF-A0A8I1R9T8-F1
#
_cell.length_a   1.000
_cell.length_b   1.000
_cell.length_c   1.000
_cell.angle_alpha   90.00
_cell.angle_beta   90.00
_cell.angle_gamma   90.00
#
_symmetry.space_group_name_H-M   'P 1'
#
loop_
_entity.id
_entity.type
_entity.pdbx_description
1 polymer ?
#
loop_
_entity_poly.entity_id
_entity_poly.type
_entity_poly.pdbx_seq_one_letter_code
_entity_poly.pdbx_strand_id
1 'polypeptide(L)'
;MNDTTLPSVVELPAGDYALIGQADRWQRLVDGYTVDSHELFEAAGEDLRQVKGIRRRLDDERVRLKAPILDAGRAIEDFFRRPLAMLDEAAAVINRKMVAYKREQDRIALEAQRKAEAEAEAIRQATRAEAAALAEQGLAAEAEQMTAIADLVIAPRAAPAAPRATGVHTRTTYSAEVVSLGELCEFVAANYKTNPAVLEYVAANLPVLNKMASALKASYSVPGTRAVARESAVAR
;
A
#
# COMPACT_ATOMS: atom_id res chain seq x y z
N MET A 1 -19.60 16.14 28.95
CA MET A 1 -18.65 15.80 30.03
C MET A 1 -17.87 14.59 29.59
N ASN A 2 -16.76 14.78 28.87
CA ASN A 2 -15.72 13.76 28.70
C ASN A 2 -14.44 14.41 29.18
N ASP A 3 -14.04 14.04 30.39
CA ASP A 3 -12.77 14.38 31.00
C ASP A 3 -11.67 13.66 30.22
N THR A 4 -11.25 14.27 29.11
CA THR A 4 -10.19 13.74 28.23
C THR A 4 -8.92 14.52 28.50
N THR A 5 -8.53 14.56 29.77
CA THR A 5 -7.23 15.03 30.17
C THR A 5 -6.24 13.91 29.86
N LEU A 6 -5.35 14.13 28.88
CA LEU A 6 -4.20 13.25 28.70
C LEU A 6 -3.47 13.17 30.06
N PRO A 7 -3.06 11.98 30.53
CA PRO A 7 -2.29 11.88 31.76
C PRO A 7 -1.02 12.74 31.60
N SER A 8 -0.93 13.82 32.38
CA SER A 8 0.16 14.80 32.30
C SER A 8 1.49 14.23 32.79
N VAL A 9 1.45 13.10 33.51
CA VAL A 9 2.61 12.35 33.98
C VAL A 9 2.29 10.85 33.89
N VAL A 10 3.14 10.10 33.17
CA VAL A 10 3.11 8.63 33.20
C VAL A 10 4.08 8.17 34.28
N GLU A 11 3.55 7.76 35.43
CA GLU A 11 4.37 7.17 36.49
C GLU A 11 4.73 5.72 36.14
N LEU A 12 6.03 5.41 36.15
CA LEU A 12 6.54 4.07 35.91
C LEU A 12 6.70 3.33 37.24
N PRO A 13 6.14 2.13 37.40
CA PRO A 13 6.37 1.35 38.59
C PRO A 13 7.85 0.94 38.68
N ALA A 14 8.38 0.85 39.91
CA ALA A 14 9.71 0.28 40.13
C ALA A 14 9.69 -1.23 39.83
N GLY A 15 10.73 -1.71 39.16
CA GLY A 15 10.90 -3.13 38.85
C GLY A 15 11.38 -3.95 40.04
N ASP A 16 11.00 -5.22 40.09
CA ASP A 16 11.53 -6.17 41.08
C ASP A 16 12.93 -6.68 40.71
N TYR A 17 13.97 -5.99 41.20
CA TYR A 17 15.37 -6.36 41.00
C TYR A 17 15.76 -7.71 41.63
N ALA A 18 14.96 -8.27 42.55
CA ALA A 18 15.24 -9.57 43.14
C ALA A 18 15.14 -10.72 42.12
N LEU A 19 14.32 -10.55 41.07
CA LEU A 19 14.19 -11.53 39.98
C LEU A 19 15.45 -11.60 39.11
N ILE A 20 16.14 -10.47 38.90
CA ILE A 20 17.41 -10.42 38.17
C ILE A 20 18.48 -11.19 38.94
N GLY A 21 18.56 -10.97 40.26
CA GLY A 21 19.47 -11.72 41.12
C GLY A 21 19.15 -13.23 41.17
N GLN A 22 17.88 -13.63 41.06
CA GLN A 22 17.49 -15.04 40.96
C GLN A 22 17.94 -15.67 39.63
N ALA A 23 17.79 -14.95 38.52
CA ALA A 23 18.23 -15.41 37.21
C ALA A 23 19.75 -15.59 37.14
N ASP A 24 20.52 -14.63 37.66
CA ASP A 24 21.99 -14.70 37.69
C ASP A 24 22.50 -15.90 38.50
N ARG A 25 21.84 -16.22 39.62
CA ARG A 25 22.16 -17.42 40.41
C ARG A 25 22.01 -18.70 39.59
N TRP A 26 20.90 -18.86 38.88
CA TRP A 26 20.70 -20.04 38.03
C TRP A 26 21.71 -20.11 36.89
N GLN A 27 22.07 -18.97 36.30
CA GLN A 27 23.06 -18.93 35.22
C GLN A 27 24.43 -19.45 35.68
N ARG A 28 24.86 -19.09 36.89
CA ARG A 28 26.13 -19.56 37.46
C ARG A 28 26.13 -21.05 37.79
N LEU A 29 24.96 -21.65 38.04
CA LEU A 29 24.81 -23.06 38.39
C LEU A 29 24.78 -23.98 37.17
N VAL A 30 24.48 -23.46 35.97
CA VAL A 30 24.30 -24.27 34.75
C VAL A 30 25.58 -24.96 34.29
N ASP A 31 26.75 -24.32 34.42
CA ASP A 31 28.01 -24.87 33.90
C ASP A 31 28.46 -26.16 34.62
N GLY A 32 28.00 -26.36 35.86
CA GLY A 32 28.25 -27.57 36.64
C GLY A 32 27.13 -28.61 36.56
N TYR A 33 26.07 -28.36 35.77
CA TYR A 33 24.85 -29.14 35.82
C TYR A 33 24.99 -30.46 35.05
N THR A 34 25.09 -31.59 35.77
CA THR A 34 25.18 -32.93 35.19
C THR A 34 24.02 -33.79 35.70
N VAL A 35 23.38 -34.53 34.79
CA VAL A 35 22.28 -35.45 35.10
C VAL A 35 22.67 -36.85 34.63
N ASP A 36 23.23 -37.65 35.53
CA ASP A 36 23.72 -39.02 35.26
C ASP A 36 23.00 -40.10 36.09
N SER A 37 22.04 -39.71 36.93
CA SER A 37 21.22 -40.60 37.73
C SER A 37 19.73 -40.26 37.64
N HIS A 38 18.88 -41.21 38.00
CA HIS A 38 17.43 -41.01 38.03
C HIS A 38 17.01 -39.94 39.06
N GLU A 39 17.64 -39.94 40.23
CA GLU A 39 17.40 -38.95 41.28
C GLU A 39 17.77 -37.53 40.79
N LEU A 40 18.89 -37.38 40.07
CA LEU A 40 19.28 -36.11 39.47
C LEU A 40 18.35 -35.69 38.32
N PHE A 41 17.75 -36.63 37.60
CA PHE A 41 16.76 -36.33 36.58
C PHE A 41 15.46 -35.77 37.18
N GLU A 42 15.00 -36.31 38.32
CA GLU A 42 13.84 -35.78 39.02
C GLU A 42 14.12 -34.39 39.62
N ALA A 43 15.27 -34.21 40.26
CA ALA A 43 15.73 -32.90 40.76
C ALA A 43 15.84 -31.87 39.63
N ALA A 44 16.35 -32.26 38.45
CA ALA A 44 16.39 -31.42 37.26
C ALA A 44 15.01 -31.01 36.76
N GLY A 45 14.00 -31.86 36.91
CA GLY A 45 12.61 -31.50 36.64
C GLY A 45 12.08 -30.41 37.56
N GLU A 46 12.49 -30.39 38.82
CA GLU A 46 12.15 -29.34 39.79
C GLU A 46 12.87 -28.03 39.51
N ASP A 47 14.17 -28.09 39.29
CA ASP A 47 14.98 -26.92 38.96
C ASP A 47 14.50 -26.26 37.67
N LEU A 48 14.20 -27.06 36.63
CA LEU A 48 13.64 -26.56 35.38
C LEU A 48 12.30 -25.85 35.60
N ARG A 49 11.43 -26.36 36.48
CA ARG A 49 10.18 -25.68 36.85
C ARG A 49 10.46 -24.34 37.52
N GLN A 50 11.43 -24.27 38.42
CA GLN A 50 11.81 -23.03 39.10
C GLN A 50 12.37 -21.98 38.12
N VAL A 51 13.29 -22.38 37.24
CA VAL A 51 13.87 -21.50 36.20
C VAL A 51 12.78 -20.96 35.29
N LYS A 52 11.87 -21.83 34.82
CA LYS A 52 10.71 -21.41 34.02
C LYS A 52 9.78 -20.46 34.79
N GLY A 53 9.59 -20.69 36.09
CA GLY A 53 8.81 -19.81 36.96
C GLY A 53 9.43 -18.42 37.12
N ILE A 54 10.75 -18.31 37.27
CA ILE A 54 11.46 -17.02 37.31
C ILE A 54 11.33 -16.31 35.96
N ARG A 55 11.53 -17.04 34.85
CA ARG A 55 11.35 -16.48 33.49
C ARG A 55 9.95 -15.91 33.31
N ARG A 56 8.92 -16.67 33.69
CA ARG A 56 7.52 -16.20 33.60
C ARG A 56 7.30 -14.93 34.43
N ARG A 57 7.79 -14.88 35.67
CA ARG A 57 7.66 -13.69 36.52
C ARG A 57 8.38 -12.47 35.94
N LEU A 58 9.54 -12.64 35.29
CA LEU A 58 10.22 -11.57 34.57
C LEU A 58 9.41 -11.09 33.36
N ASP A 59 8.79 -12.01 32.61
CA ASP A 59 7.89 -11.66 31.50
C ASP A 59 6.64 -10.90 32.00
N ASP A 60 6.03 -11.35 33.11
CA ASP A 60 4.88 -10.69 33.74
C ASP A 60 5.26 -9.28 34.24
N GLU A 61 6.44 -9.13 34.85
CA GLU A 61 6.97 -7.85 35.31
C GLU A 61 7.26 -6.90 34.13
N ARG A 62 7.81 -7.42 33.03
CA ARG A 62 7.98 -6.65 31.78
C ARG A 62 6.63 -6.14 31.27
N VAL A 63 5.59 -6.97 31.29
CA VAL A 63 4.23 -6.58 30.87
C VAL A 63 3.69 -5.50 31.80
N ARG A 64 3.82 -5.67 33.12
CA ARG A 64 3.39 -4.69 34.14
C ARG A 64 4.05 -3.33 33.95
N LEU A 65 5.37 -3.30 33.77
CA LEU A 65 6.13 -2.07 33.55
C LEU A 65 5.75 -1.38 32.24
N LYS A 66 5.43 -2.15 31.19
CA LYS A 66 5.09 -1.63 29.87
C LYS A 66 3.63 -1.16 29.77
N ALA A 67 2.72 -1.73 30.58
CA ALA A 67 1.30 -1.42 30.54
C ALA A 67 0.97 0.09 30.54
N PRO A 68 1.46 0.93 31.48
CA PRO A 68 1.12 2.35 31.50
C PRO A 68 1.59 3.10 30.25
N ILE A 69 2.72 2.69 29.65
CA ILE A 69 3.24 3.28 28.40
C ILE A 69 2.34 2.91 27.22
N LEU A 70 1.90 1.65 27.14
CA LEU A 70 0.98 1.20 26.09
C LEU A 70 -0.38 1.87 26.19
N ASP A 71 -0.90 2.02 27.41
CA ASP A 71 -2.19 2.67 27.64
C ASP A 71 -2.12 4.16 27.33
N ALA A 72 -1.04 4.85 27.71
CA ALA A 72 -0.80 6.23 27.31
C ALA A 72 -0.68 6.37 25.78
N GLY A 73 0.06 5.47 25.12
CA GLY A 73 0.18 5.44 23.67
C GLY A 73 -1.18 5.28 22.97
N ARG A 74 -2.00 4.34 23.45
CA ARG A 74 -3.38 4.13 22.95
C ARG A 74 -4.25 5.36 23.17
N ALA A 75 -4.19 5.99 24.34
CA ALA A 75 -4.96 7.21 24.62
C ALA A 75 -4.60 8.35 23.67
N ILE A 76 -3.31 8.51 23.35
CA ILE A 76 -2.83 9.47 22.35
C ILE A 76 -3.38 9.12 20.96
N GLU A 77 -3.22 7.88 20.51
CA GLU A 77 -3.74 7.42 19.21
C GLU A 77 -5.26 7.61 19.09
N ASP A 78 -6.00 7.26 20.13
CA ASP A 78 -7.46 7.39 20.19
C ASP A 78 -7.89 8.86 20.12
N PHE A 79 -7.19 9.76 20.81
CA PHE A 79 -7.42 11.20 20.75
C PHE A 79 -7.29 11.75 19.32
N PHE A 80 -6.26 11.31 18.58
CA PHE A 80 -6.02 11.78 17.21
C PHE A 80 -6.81 11.03 16.15
N ARG A 81 -7.30 9.81 16.41
CA ARG A 81 -7.98 8.98 15.40
C ARG A 81 -9.18 9.69 14.76
N ARG A 82 -10.07 10.28 15.58
CA ARG A 82 -11.29 10.94 15.06
C ARG A 82 -10.97 12.27 14.36
N PRO A 83 -10.19 13.21 14.93
CA PRO A 83 -9.83 14.44 14.25
C PRO A 83 -9.12 14.22 12.92
N LEU A 84 -8.16 13.29 12.86
CA LEU A 84 -7.47 12.95 11.61
C LEU A 84 -8.44 12.39 10.57
N ALA A 85 -9.32 11.45 10.94
CA ALA A 85 -10.33 10.92 10.03
C ALA A 85 -11.28 12.00 9.49
N MET A 86 -11.65 12.99 10.32
CA MET A 86 -12.47 14.13 9.87
C MET A 86 -11.74 15.02 8.87
N LEU A 87 -10.44 15.25 9.09
CA LEU A 87 -9.61 16.03 8.16
C LEU A 87 -9.38 15.28 6.85
N ASP A 88 -9.18 13.96 6.90
CA ASP A 88 -9.06 13.11 5.72
C ASP A 88 -10.35 13.12 4.89
N GLU A 89 -11.51 13.02 5.54
CA GLU A 89 -12.81 13.12 4.87
C GLU A 89 -13.01 14.50 4.24
N ALA A 90 -12.68 15.58 4.96
CA ALA A 90 -12.75 16.94 4.44
C ALA A 90 -11.82 17.13 3.22
N ALA A 91 -10.57 16.66 3.31
CA ALA A 91 -9.61 16.70 2.23
C ALA A 91 -10.11 15.90 1.00
N ALA A 92 -10.71 14.73 1.21
CA ALA A 92 -11.30 13.93 0.14
C ALA A 92 -12.47 14.65 -0.54
N VAL A 93 -13.34 15.34 0.21
CA VAL A 93 -14.43 16.15 -0.36
C VAL A 93 -13.87 17.33 -1.17
N ILE A 94 -12.91 18.07 -0.63
CA ILE A 94 -12.29 19.21 -1.32
C ILE A 94 -11.61 18.74 -2.61
N ASN A 95 -10.82 17.67 -2.56
CA ASN A 95 -10.16 17.09 -3.74
C ASN A 95 -11.17 16.67 -4.80
N ARG A 96 -12.26 16.00 -4.43
CA ARG A 96 -13.33 15.63 -5.39
C ARG A 96 -13.92 16.86 -6.08
N LYS A 97 -14.20 17.93 -5.32
CA LYS A 97 -14.71 19.20 -5.89
C LYS A 97 -13.70 19.87 -6.82
N MET A 98 -12.42 19.90 -6.44
CA MET A 98 -11.35 20.45 -7.29
C MET A 98 -11.19 19.68 -8.60
N VAL A 99 -11.20 18.34 -8.54
CA VAL A 99 -11.12 17.49 -9.73
C VAL A 99 -12.35 17.68 -10.62
N ALA A 100 -13.55 17.76 -10.04
CA ALA A 100 -14.78 18.00 -10.78
C ALA A 100 -14.75 19.35 -11.51
N TYR A 101 -14.34 20.42 -10.81
CA TYR A 101 -14.16 21.74 -11.41
C TYR A 101 -13.13 21.71 -12.55
N LYS A 102 -11.97 21.08 -12.35
CA LYS A 102 -10.95 20.96 -13.39
C LYS A 102 -11.48 20.24 -14.63
N ARG A 103 -12.17 19.10 -14.45
CA ARG A 103 -12.80 18.36 -15.55
C ARG A 103 -13.81 19.21 -16.32
N GLU A 104 -14.60 20.02 -15.61
CA GLU A 104 -15.56 20.91 -16.24
C GLU A 104 -14.88 22.04 -17.01
N GLN A 105 -13.81 22.63 -16.48
CA GLN A 105 -13.01 23.60 -17.22
C GLN A 105 -12.38 22.98 -18.47
N ASP A 106 -11.82 21.77 -18.36
CA ASP A 106 -11.25 21.04 -19.50
C ASP A 106 -12.34 20.73 -20.56
N ARG A 107 -13.57 20.39 -20.14
CA ARG A 107 -14.73 20.20 -21.03
C ARG A 107 -15.09 21.49 -21.76
N ILE A 108 -15.22 22.60 -21.05
CA ILE A 108 -15.56 23.91 -21.62
C ILE A 108 -14.48 24.35 -22.63
N ALA A 109 -13.20 24.18 -22.30
CA ALA A 109 -12.10 24.52 -23.20
C ALA A 109 -12.10 23.64 -24.45
N LEU A 110 -12.38 22.33 -24.33
CA LEU A 110 -12.50 21.44 -25.47
C LEU A 110 -13.69 21.80 -26.37
N GLU A 111 -14.84 22.16 -25.79
CA GLU A 111 -16.01 22.61 -26.55
C GLU A 111 -15.77 23.94 -27.26
N ALA A 112 -15.11 24.90 -26.60
CA ALA A 112 -14.70 26.15 -27.22
C ALA A 112 -13.72 25.92 -28.37
N GLN A 113 -12.75 25.02 -28.19
CA GLN A 113 -11.81 24.63 -29.24
C GLN A 113 -12.54 23.98 -30.43
N ARG A 114 -13.47 23.06 -30.18
CA ARG A 114 -14.28 22.42 -31.24
C ARG A 114 -15.11 23.45 -32.03
N LYS A 115 -15.70 24.44 -31.35
CA LYS A 115 -16.45 25.51 -32.02
C LYS A 115 -15.54 26.39 -32.87
N ALA A 116 -14.40 26.83 -32.33
CA ALA A 116 -13.43 27.61 -33.07
C ALA A 116 -12.86 26.85 -34.29
N GLU A 117 -12.65 25.54 -34.17
CA GLU A 117 -12.22 24.68 -35.28
C GLU A 117 -13.31 24.54 -36.36
N ALA A 118 -14.57 24.36 -35.95
CA ALA A 118 -15.70 24.27 -36.88
C ALA A 118 -15.95 25.60 -37.62
N GLU A 119 -15.87 26.74 -36.93
CA GLU A 119 -16.00 28.07 -37.53
C GLU A 119 -14.86 28.34 -38.52
N ALA A 120 -13.61 28.02 -38.15
CA ALA A 120 -12.48 28.15 -39.05
C ALA A 120 -12.62 27.25 -40.28
N GLU A 121 -13.10 26.01 -40.11
CA GLU A 121 -13.34 25.10 -41.24
C GLU A 121 -14.47 25.60 -42.15
N ALA A 122 -15.55 26.15 -41.59
CA ALA A 122 -16.63 26.75 -42.39
C ALA A 122 -16.13 27.93 -43.22
N ILE A 123 -15.29 28.79 -42.64
CA ILE A 123 -14.65 29.91 -43.37
C ILE A 123 -13.74 29.36 -44.47
N ARG A 124 -12.89 28.36 -44.17
CA ARG A 124 -12.03 27.70 -45.17
C ARG A 124 -12.83 27.15 -46.34
N GLN A 125 -13.93 26.46 -46.06
CA GLN A 125 -14.79 25.87 -47.09
C GLN A 125 -15.48 26.95 -47.93
N ALA A 126 -16.01 28.01 -47.30
CA ALA A 126 -16.61 29.13 -48.03
C ALA A 126 -15.59 29.83 -48.95
N THR A 127 -14.39 30.15 -48.44
CA THR A 127 -13.35 30.78 -49.24
C THR A 127 -12.84 29.88 -50.37
N ARG A 128 -12.74 28.56 -50.14
CA ARG A 128 -12.40 27.59 -51.21
C ARG A 128 -13.50 27.47 -52.26
N ALA A 129 -14.78 27.53 -51.87
CA ALA A 129 -15.88 27.53 -52.82
C ALA A 129 -15.90 28.80 -53.68
N GLU A 130 -15.63 29.96 -53.08
CA GLU A 130 -15.46 31.23 -53.81
C GLU A 130 -14.26 31.18 -54.78
N ALA A 131 -13.13 30.63 -54.33
CA ALA A 131 -11.97 30.42 -55.19
C ALA A 131 -12.29 29.52 -56.39
N ALA A 132 -13.03 28.42 -56.18
CA ALA A 132 -13.46 27.53 -57.25
C ALA A 132 -14.38 28.24 -58.26
N ALA A 133 -15.32 29.06 -57.79
CA ALA A 133 -16.20 29.83 -58.67
C ALA A 133 -15.45 30.87 -59.52
N LEU A 134 -14.42 31.54 -58.96
CA LEU A 134 -13.54 32.45 -59.70
C LEU A 134 -12.69 31.72 -60.74
N ALA A 135 -12.23 30.51 -60.43
CA ALA A 135 -11.49 29.67 -61.37
C ALA A 135 -12.36 29.26 -62.57
N GLU A 136 -13.62 28.89 -62.34
CA GLU A 136 -14.59 28.58 -63.41
C GLU A 136 -14.89 29.79 -64.30
N GLN A 137 -14.83 31.01 -63.75
CA GLN A 137 -14.99 32.27 -64.50
C GLN A 137 -13.73 32.70 -65.27
N GLY A 138 -12.64 31.92 -65.20
CA GLY A 138 -11.39 32.18 -65.92
C GLY A 138 -10.43 33.15 -65.20
N LEU A 139 -10.72 33.53 -63.96
CA LEU A 139 -9.90 34.43 -63.15
C LEU A 139 -8.89 33.64 -62.31
N ALA A 140 -8.00 32.91 -62.98
CA ALA A 140 -7.09 31.94 -62.35
C ALA A 140 -6.17 32.55 -61.27
N ALA A 141 -5.66 33.76 -61.50
CA ALA A 141 -4.78 34.45 -60.55
C ALA A 141 -5.51 34.85 -59.26
N GLU A 142 -6.78 35.23 -59.36
CA GLU A 142 -7.61 35.63 -58.21
C GLU A 142 -8.10 34.38 -57.43
N ALA A 143 -8.37 33.28 -58.13
CA ALA A 143 -8.68 31.99 -57.52
C ALA A 143 -7.50 31.42 -56.71
N GLU A 144 -6.27 31.51 -57.21
CA GLU A 144 -5.08 31.10 -56.46
C GLU A 144 -4.89 31.95 -55.20
N GLN A 145 -5.08 33.27 -55.28
CA GLN A 145 -5.01 34.15 -54.12
C GLN A 145 -6.06 33.78 -53.06
N MET A 146 -7.30 33.52 -53.45
CA MET A 146 -8.36 33.11 -52.52
C MET A 146 -8.09 31.73 -51.90
N THR A 147 -7.52 30.80 -52.66
CA THR A 147 -7.12 29.48 -52.13
C THR A 147 -6.01 29.63 -51.08
N ALA A 148 -5.02 30.48 -51.33
CA ALA A 148 -3.96 30.78 -50.37
C ALA A 148 -4.51 31.46 -49.10
N ILE A 149 -5.50 32.36 -49.23
CA ILE A 149 -6.17 32.99 -48.09
C ILE A 149 -6.92 31.94 -47.26
N ALA A 150 -7.61 30.99 -47.89
CA ALA A 150 -8.30 29.91 -47.19
C ALA A 150 -7.33 29.06 -46.36
N ASP A 151 -6.17 28.69 -46.90
CA ASP A 151 -5.19 27.87 -46.18
C ASP A 151 -4.53 28.60 -44.98
N LEU A 152 -4.57 29.93 -44.97
CA LEU A 152 -4.09 30.75 -43.85
C LEU A 152 -5.10 30.88 -42.70
N VAL A 153 -6.35 30.46 -42.88
CA VAL A 153 -7.37 30.51 -41.81
C VAL A 153 -7.09 29.42 -40.78
N ILE A 154 -6.52 29.82 -39.64
CA ILE A 154 -6.21 28.94 -38.50
C ILE A 154 -7.16 29.25 -37.35
N ALA A 155 -7.71 28.20 -36.73
CA ALA A 155 -8.56 28.37 -35.55
C ALA A 155 -7.73 28.92 -34.36
N PRO A 156 -8.21 29.96 -33.66
CA PRO A 156 -7.55 30.42 -32.45
C PRO A 156 -7.61 29.33 -31.38
N ARG A 157 -6.45 29.01 -30.77
CA ARG A 157 -6.40 28.03 -29.68
C ARG A 157 -7.09 28.59 -28.43
N ALA A 158 -8.02 27.82 -27.86
CA ALA A 158 -8.63 28.13 -26.58
C ALA A 158 -7.56 28.29 -25.49
N ALA A 159 -7.68 29.36 -24.69
CA ALA A 159 -6.78 29.61 -23.56
C ALA A 159 -6.83 28.44 -22.55
N PRO A 160 -5.72 28.16 -21.83
CA PRO A 160 -5.70 27.08 -20.85
C PRO A 160 -6.77 27.28 -19.77
N ALA A 161 -7.54 26.22 -19.53
CA ALA A 161 -8.86 26.29 -18.92
C ALA A 161 -8.91 26.71 -17.44
N ALA A 162 -7.80 26.70 -16.70
CA ALA A 162 -7.76 27.21 -15.32
C ALA A 162 -6.33 27.57 -14.87
N PRO A 163 -6.17 28.61 -14.04
CA PRO A 163 -4.91 28.85 -13.33
C PRO A 163 -4.65 27.67 -12.38
N ARG A 164 -3.42 27.15 -12.41
CA ARG A 164 -2.99 26.12 -11.46
C ARG A 164 -3.00 26.73 -10.06
N ALA A 165 -3.74 26.13 -9.13
CA ALA A 165 -3.65 26.52 -7.73
C ALA A 165 -2.21 26.32 -7.24
N THR A 166 -1.61 27.37 -6.66
CA THR A 166 -0.26 27.34 -6.10
C THR A 166 -0.16 26.25 -5.04
N GLY A 167 0.79 25.32 -5.19
CA GLY A 167 1.03 24.23 -4.25
C GLY A 167 0.22 22.95 -4.47
N VAL A 168 -0.68 22.89 -5.48
CA VAL A 168 -1.47 21.68 -5.77
C VAL A 168 -0.98 21.00 -7.05
N HIS A 169 -0.42 19.80 -6.91
CA HIS A 169 0.01 18.95 -8.03
C HIS A 169 -0.96 17.79 -8.25
N THR A 170 -1.34 17.54 -9.50
CA THR A 170 -2.12 16.34 -9.86
C THR A 170 -1.18 15.18 -10.15
N ARG A 171 -1.36 14.05 -9.47
CA ARG A 171 -0.66 12.78 -9.73
C ARG A 171 -1.64 11.74 -10.24
N THR A 172 -1.28 11.04 -11.33
CA THR A 172 -2.02 9.88 -11.82
C THR A 172 -1.37 8.61 -11.27
N THR A 173 -2.16 7.74 -10.65
CA THR A 173 -1.74 6.41 -10.18
C THR A 173 -2.44 5.33 -10.98
N TYR A 174 -1.70 4.30 -11.39
CA TYR A 174 -2.23 3.13 -12.09
C TYR A 174 -2.21 1.92 -11.15
N SER A 175 -3.27 1.12 -11.17
CA SER A 175 -3.38 -0.15 -10.43
C SER A 175 -3.78 -1.26 -11.38
N ALA A 176 -3.21 -2.45 -11.21
CA ALA A 176 -3.61 -3.64 -11.92
C ALA A 176 -4.75 -4.36 -11.17
N GLU A 177 -5.78 -4.76 -11.89
CA GLU A 177 -6.86 -5.63 -11.42
C GLU A 177 -6.75 -6.98 -12.13
N VAL A 178 -6.85 -8.08 -11.39
CA VAL A 178 -6.80 -9.43 -11.97
C VAL A 178 -8.20 -9.84 -12.41
N VAL A 179 -8.45 -9.78 -13.71
CA VAL A 179 -9.75 -10.14 -14.31
C VAL A 179 -9.97 -11.67 -14.31
N SER A 180 -8.91 -12.46 -14.55
CA SER A 180 -8.96 -13.93 -14.55
C SER A 180 -7.66 -14.51 -13.99
N LEU A 181 -7.77 -15.26 -12.89
CA LEU A 181 -6.62 -15.91 -12.26
C LEU A 181 -6.07 -17.06 -13.13
N GLY A 182 -6.95 -17.75 -13.88
CA GLY A 182 -6.54 -18.84 -14.77
C GLY A 182 -5.62 -18.35 -15.88
N GLU A 183 -6.02 -17.27 -16.58
CA GLU A 183 -5.21 -16.67 -17.65
C GLU A 183 -3.88 -16.11 -17.12
N LEU A 184 -3.87 -15.54 -15.91
CA LEU A 184 -2.63 -15.09 -15.26
C LEU A 184 -1.68 -16.26 -14.98
N CYS A 185 -2.20 -17.36 -14.45
CA CYS A 185 -1.41 -18.56 -14.20
C CYS A 185 -0.87 -19.18 -15.50
N GLU A 186 -1.67 -19.22 -16.56
CA GLU A 186 -1.23 -19.69 -17.89
C GLU A 186 -0.13 -18.80 -18.47
N PHE A 187 -0.29 -17.48 -18.38
CA PHE A 187 0.74 -16.53 -18.80
C PHE A 187 2.05 -16.77 -18.06
N VAL A 188 1.99 -16.93 -16.73
CA VAL A 188 3.19 -17.20 -15.91
C VAL A 188 3.80 -18.54 -16.28
N ALA A 189 2.99 -19.60 -16.43
CA ALA A 189 3.45 -20.93 -16.82
C ALA A 189 4.09 -20.98 -18.22
N ALA A 190 3.60 -20.17 -19.16
CA ALA A 190 4.17 -20.08 -20.51
C ALA A 190 5.48 -19.29 -20.52
N ASN A 191 5.64 -18.28 -19.67
CA ASN A 191 6.72 -17.30 -19.78
C ASN A 191 7.83 -17.44 -18.71
N TYR A 192 7.64 -18.21 -17.63
CA TYR A 192 8.61 -18.25 -16.51
C TYR A 192 10.02 -18.71 -16.91
N LYS A 193 10.15 -19.53 -17.97
CA LYS A 193 11.46 -20.00 -18.45
C LYS A 193 12.23 -18.89 -19.17
N THR A 194 11.53 -18.01 -19.86
CA THR A 194 12.13 -16.92 -20.66
C THR A 194 12.28 -15.64 -19.84
N ASN A 195 11.35 -15.38 -18.92
CA ASN A 195 11.39 -14.26 -17.99
C ASN A 195 11.09 -14.76 -16.56
N PRO A 196 12.13 -15.09 -15.77
CA PRO A 196 11.95 -15.58 -14.41
C PRO A 196 11.22 -14.61 -13.46
N ALA A 197 11.20 -13.30 -13.75
CA ALA A 197 10.53 -12.30 -12.92
C ALA A 197 9.00 -12.48 -12.87
N VAL A 198 8.39 -13.14 -13.86
CA VAL A 198 6.94 -13.40 -13.88
C VAL A 198 6.49 -14.37 -12.78
N LEU A 199 7.43 -15.10 -12.14
CA LEU A 199 7.13 -15.94 -10.98
C LEU A 199 6.65 -15.12 -9.78
N GLU A 200 7.05 -13.84 -9.67
CA GLU A 200 6.60 -12.95 -8.59
C GLU A 200 5.09 -12.67 -8.63
N TYR A 201 4.43 -12.93 -9.77
CA TYR A 201 2.99 -12.75 -9.91
C TYR A 201 2.19 -13.87 -9.23
N VAL A 202 2.82 -15.01 -8.89
CA VAL A 202 2.17 -16.19 -8.27
C VAL A 202 2.91 -16.56 -6.98
N ALA A 203 2.68 -15.80 -5.91
CA ALA A 203 3.32 -16.06 -4.62
C ALA A 203 2.89 -17.42 -4.00
N ALA A 204 3.83 -18.12 -3.35
CA ALA A 204 3.55 -19.39 -2.67
C ALA A 204 2.92 -19.19 -1.28
N ASN A 205 1.80 -19.86 -0.99
CA ASN A 205 1.10 -19.77 0.30
C ASN A 205 1.65 -20.80 1.32
N LEU A 206 2.76 -20.44 1.99
CA LEU A 206 3.42 -21.28 2.98
C LEU A 206 2.53 -21.71 4.16
N PRO A 207 1.65 -20.87 4.74
CA PRO A 207 0.76 -21.29 5.83
C PRO A 207 -0.10 -22.52 5.51
N VAL A 208 -0.66 -22.60 4.30
CA VAL A 208 -1.49 -23.74 3.88
C VAL A 208 -0.63 -24.98 3.66
N LEU A 209 0.54 -24.82 3.02
CA LEU A 209 1.49 -25.90 2.79
C LEU A 209 2.00 -26.49 4.12
N ASN A 210 2.33 -25.66 5.11
CA ASN A 210 2.78 -26.09 6.43
C ASN A 210 1.69 -26.86 7.19
N LYS A 211 0.42 -26.45 7.09
CA LYS A 211 -0.70 -27.20 7.67
C LYS A 211 -0.82 -28.60 7.05
N MET A 212 -0.72 -28.70 5.72
CA MET A 212 -0.75 -29.98 5.02
C MET A 212 0.46 -30.86 5.36
N ALA A 213 1.66 -30.28 5.45
CA ALA A 213 2.87 -31.01 5.84
C ALA A 213 2.77 -31.56 7.28
N SER A 214 2.22 -30.78 8.22
CA SER A 214 2.01 -31.23 9.61
C SER A 214 0.96 -32.36 9.71
N ALA A 215 -0.11 -32.27 8.92
CA ALA A 215 -1.17 -33.27 8.91
C ALA A 215 -0.72 -34.59 8.26
N LEU A 216 -0.05 -34.52 7.12
CA LEU A 216 0.32 -35.69 6.31
C LEU A 216 1.67 -36.30 6.73
N LYS A 217 2.59 -35.52 7.34
CA LYS A 217 3.89 -36.00 7.82
C LYS A 217 4.63 -36.80 6.73
N ALA A 218 4.83 -38.10 6.95
CA ALA A 218 5.51 -39.00 6.02
C ALA A 218 4.77 -39.20 4.68
N SER A 219 3.47 -38.90 4.60
CA SER A 219 2.66 -39.00 3.38
C SER A 219 2.50 -37.67 2.62
N TYR A 220 3.23 -36.62 3.00
CA TYR A 220 3.16 -35.33 2.31
C TYR A 220 3.78 -35.40 0.89
N SER A 221 2.98 -35.14 -0.15
CA SER A 221 3.38 -35.26 -1.56
C SER A 221 2.84 -34.11 -2.43
N VAL A 222 3.08 -32.86 -2.04
CA VAL A 222 2.78 -31.70 -2.89
C VAL A 222 4.00 -31.41 -3.78
N PRO A 223 3.88 -31.48 -5.12
CA PRO A 223 4.99 -31.23 -6.04
C PRO A 223 5.69 -29.90 -5.76
N GLY A 224 7.02 -29.90 -5.75
CA GLY A 224 7.84 -28.70 -5.49
C GLY A 224 8.07 -28.36 -4.00
N THR A 225 7.61 -29.18 -3.05
CA THR A 225 7.78 -28.93 -1.59
C THR A 225 8.10 -30.22 -0.81
N ARG A 226 8.65 -30.14 0.42
CA ARG A 226 8.95 -31.30 1.29
C ARG A 226 8.67 -31.02 2.79
N ALA A 227 8.33 -32.04 3.57
CA ALA A 227 8.15 -31.95 5.02
C ALA A 227 9.47 -32.15 5.81
N VAL A 228 9.62 -31.49 6.97
CA VAL A 228 10.83 -31.54 7.84
C VAL A 228 10.41 -31.76 9.31
N ALA A 229 11.00 -32.75 10.00
CA ALA A 229 10.69 -33.10 11.41
C ALA A 229 11.79 -32.65 12.40
N ARG A 230 11.42 -32.27 13.63
CA ARG A 230 12.33 -31.89 14.74
C ARG A 230 11.74 -32.33 16.09
N GLU A 231 12.57 -32.81 17.02
CA GLU A 231 12.16 -33.26 18.38
C GLU A 231 12.64 -32.27 19.46
N SER A 232 11.85 -32.09 20.54
CA SER A 232 12.18 -31.22 21.69
C SER A 232 11.44 -31.63 22.96
N ALA A 233 12.10 -31.59 24.13
CA ALA A 233 11.49 -31.88 25.44
C ALA A 233 10.77 -30.64 26.02
N VAL A 234 9.56 -30.84 26.57
CA VAL A 234 8.72 -29.75 27.13
C VAL A 234 8.19 -30.13 28.50
N ALA A 235 8.68 -29.47 29.56
CA ALA A 235 8.04 -29.51 30.89
C ALA A 235 6.82 -28.57 30.94
N ARG A 236 5.68 -29.05 31.47
CA ARG A 236 4.44 -28.28 31.70
C ARG A 236 4.59 -27.27 32.84
#